data_AF-A0A2J8S7C1-F1
#
_entry.id   AF-A0A2J8S7C1-F1
#
_cell.length_a   1.000
_cell.length_b   1.000
_cell.length_c   1.000
_cell.angle_alpha   90.00
_cell.angle_beta   90.00
_cell.angle_gamma   90.00
#
_symmetry.space_group_name_H-M   'P 1'
#
loop_
_entity.id
_entity.type
_entity.pdbx_description
1 polymer ?
#
loop_
_entity_poly.entity_id
_entity_poly.type
_entity_poly.pdbx_seq_one_letter_code
_entity_poly.pdbx_strand_id
1 'polypeptide(L)'
;MSAEVETSEGVDESEKKNSGALEKENQMRMADLSELLKEGTKEAHDRAENTQFVKDFLKGNIKKELFKLATTALYFTYSALEEEMEHNKDHPAFAPLYFPMELHRKEALTKDMEYFFGENWEEQVQCPKAAQKYVERIHYIGQNEPELLVAHAYTRYMGDLSGGQVLKKVAQRALKLPSTGEGTQFYLFENVDNAQQFKQLYRARMNALDLNMKTKERIVEEANKAFEYNMQIFNELD
;
A
#
# COMPACT_ATOMS: atom_id res chain seq x y z
N MET A 1 -33.69 -40.39 57.53
CA MET A 1 -34.57 -39.61 56.64
C MET A 1 -34.04 -38.18 56.72
N SER A 2 -33.10 -37.78 55.86
CA SER A 2 -33.32 -37.25 54.48
C SER A 2 -34.11 -35.92 54.57
N ALA A 3 -33.71 -34.79 54.01
CA ALA A 3 -33.09 -34.59 52.70
C ALA A 3 -32.24 -33.30 52.60
N GLU A 4 -31.42 -33.29 51.56
CA GLU A 4 -30.41 -32.30 51.16
C GLU A 4 -31.00 -30.98 50.66
N VAL A 5 -30.23 -29.90 50.81
CA VAL A 5 -30.44 -28.61 50.13
C VAL A 5 -29.47 -28.58 48.95
N GLU A 6 -29.98 -28.77 47.74
CA GLU A 6 -29.25 -28.55 46.49
C GLU A 6 -29.06 -27.05 46.26
N THR A 7 -27.81 -26.59 46.24
CA THR A 7 -27.42 -25.27 45.76
C THR A 7 -27.34 -25.29 44.24
N SER A 8 -28.21 -24.53 43.56
CA SER A 8 -28.12 -24.31 42.11
C SER A 8 -27.00 -23.31 41.78
N GLU A 9 -25.76 -23.79 41.73
CA GLU A 9 -24.68 -23.10 41.02
C GLU A 9 -24.78 -23.43 39.54
N GLY A 10 -25.60 -22.67 38.83
CA GLY A 10 -25.83 -22.81 37.40
C GLY A 10 -26.05 -21.45 36.74
N VAL A 11 -25.33 -20.41 37.16
CA VAL A 11 -25.24 -19.16 36.37
C VAL A 11 -24.21 -19.39 35.26
N ASP A 12 -24.68 -20.17 34.30
CA ASP A 12 -24.52 -20.04 32.86
C ASP A 12 -23.15 -19.60 32.32
N GLU A 13 -22.26 -20.58 32.11
CA GLU A 13 -21.07 -20.43 31.26
C GLU A 13 -21.41 -20.00 29.82
N SER A 14 -22.66 -20.21 29.36
CA SER A 14 -23.09 -19.82 28.02
C SER A 14 -23.33 -18.30 27.91
N GLU A 15 -23.83 -17.64 28.95
CA GLU A 15 -24.01 -16.17 28.99
C GLU A 15 -22.66 -15.43 28.96
N LYS A 16 -21.64 -15.93 29.68
CA LYS A 16 -20.27 -15.35 29.65
C LYS A 16 -19.59 -15.53 28.29
N LYS A 17 -19.77 -16.68 27.63
CA LYS A 17 -19.25 -16.90 26.26
C LYS A 17 -19.96 -16.02 25.23
N ASN A 18 -21.27 -15.81 25.38
CA ASN A 18 -22.06 -14.98 24.48
C ASN A 18 -21.73 -13.48 24.65
N SER A 19 -21.52 -13.02 25.89
CA SER A 19 -21.01 -11.68 26.23
C SER A 19 -19.65 -11.38 25.59
N GLY A 20 -18.68 -12.30 25.72
CA GLY A 20 -17.35 -12.11 25.14
C GLY A 20 -17.32 -12.19 23.62
N ALA A 21 -18.26 -12.93 23.00
CA ALA A 21 -18.44 -12.94 21.56
C ALA A 21 -19.05 -11.61 21.05
N LEU A 22 -20.08 -11.10 21.71
CA LEU A 22 -20.72 -9.81 21.41
C LEU A 22 -19.79 -8.61 21.63
N GLU A 23 -18.96 -8.63 22.68
CA GLU A 23 -17.93 -7.61 22.91
C GLU A 23 -16.84 -7.64 21.85
N LYS A 24 -16.34 -8.82 21.46
CA LYS A 24 -15.38 -8.95 20.36
C LYS A 24 -15.98 -8.52 19.02
N GLU A 25 -17.25 -8.83 18.78
CA GLU A 25 -17.95 -8.45 17.56
C GLU A 25 -18.18 -6.93 17.49
N ASN A 26 -18.52 -6.29 18.62
CA ASN A 26 -18.61 -4.84 18.72
C ASN A 26 -17.24 -4.16 18.62
N GLN A 27 -16.20 -4.75 19.20
CA GLN A 27 -14.83 -4.24 19.13
C GLN A 27 -14.27 -4.37 17.69
N MET A 28 -14.61 -5.45 16.97
CA MET A 28 -14.34 -5.56 15.53
C MET A 28 -15.12 -4.53 14.73
N ARG A 29 -16.41 -4.30 15.01
CA ARG A 29 -17.22 -3.27 14.34
C ARG A 29 -16.65 -1.86 14.52
N MET A 30 -16.01 -1.59 15.65
CA MET A 30 -15.35 -0.31 15.93
C MET A 30 -13.85 -0.30 15.58
N ALA A 31 -13.31 -1.35 14.96
CA ALA A 31 -11.91 -1.38 14.60
C ALA A 31 -11.60 -0.36 13.50
N ASP A 32 -10.57 0.44 13.76
CA ASP A 32 -10.02 1.40 12.81
C ASP A 32 -9.47 0.67 11.57
N LEU A 33 -9.84 1.14 10.38
CA LEU A 33 -9.38 0.56 9.13
C LEU A 33 -7.85 0.54 9.03
N SER A 34 -7.18 1.55 9.59
CA SER A 34 -5.72 1.60 9.62
C SER A 34 -5.06 0.48 10.43
N GLU A 35 -5.66 0.08 11.56
CA GLU A 35 -5.14 -1.03 12.35
C GLU A 35 -5.46 -2.37 11.68
N LEU A 36 -6.67 -2.53 11.13
CA LEU A 36 -7.04 -3.72 10.36
C LEU A 36 -6.10 -3.95 9.17
N LEU A 37 -5.76 -2.90 8.42
CA LEU A 37 -4.78 -2.99 7.32
C LEU A 37 -3.40 -3.37 7.83
N LYS A 38 -2.90 -2.67 8.86
CA LYS A 38 -1.58 -2.93 9.43
C LYS A 38 -1.42 -4.36 9.95
N GLU A 39 -2.42 -4.88 10.66
CA GLU A 39 -2.39 -6.25 11.17
C GLU A 39 -2.61 -7.27 10.04
N GLY A 40 -3.63 -7.04 9.22
CA GLY A 40 -4.06 -7.97 8.17
C GLY A 40 -3.08 -8.10 7.00
N THR A 41 -2.19 -7.12 6.78
CA THR A 41 -1.16 -7.19 5.73
C THR A 41 0.23 -7.46 6.27
N LYS A 42 0.40 -7.65 7.59
CA LYS A 42 1.73 -7.80 8.20
C LYS A 42 2.55 -8.92 7.56
N GLU A 43 1.98 -10.10 7.39
CA GLU A 43 2.70 -11.22 6.80
C GLU A 43 3.05 -11.00 5.33
N ALA A 44 2.15 -10.37 4.56
CA ALA A 44 2.41 -10.06 3.16
C ALA A 44 3.51 -8.99 3.01
N HIS A 45 3.51 -7.99 3.90
CA HIS A 45 4.59 -7.01 4.02
C HIS A 45 5.93 -7.69 4.34
N ASP A 46 5.97 -8.54 5.38
CA ASP A 46 7.18 -9.25 5.79
C ASP A 46 7.75 -10.13 4.66
N ARG A 47 6.88 -10.78 3.88
CA ARG A 47 7.28 -11.54 2.68
C ARG A 47 7.84 -10.63 1.58
N ALA A 48 7.18 -9.51 1.31
CA ALA A 48 7.61 -8.56 0.28
C ALA A 48 9.00 -7.97 0.58
N GLU A 49 9.25 -7.56 1.83
CA GLU A 49 10.58 -7.08 2.27
C GLU A 49 11.67 -8.16 2.21
N ASN A 50 11.27 -9.44 2.27
CA ASN A 50 12.19 -10.58 2.23
C ASN A 50 12.42 -11.17 0.83
N THR A 51 11.86 -10.58 -0.23
CA THR A 51 12.17 -10.97 -1.61
C THR A 51 13.65 -10.76 -1.93
N GLN A 52 14.19 -11.57 -2.84
CA GLN A 52 15.62 -11.52 -3.19
C GLN A 52 16.00 -10.17 -3.79
N PHE A 53 15.17 -9.65 -4.71
CA PHE A 53 15.29 -8.31 -5.26
C PHE A 53 15.44 -7.22 -4.19
N VAL A 54 14.56 -7.18 -3.18
CA VAL A 54 14.61 -6.15 -2.12
C VAL A 54 15.87 -6.31 -1.26
N LYS A 55 16.24 -7.54 -0.90
CA LYS A 55 17.46 -7.82 -0.13
C LYS A 55 18.71 -7.38 -0.87
N ASP A 56 18.81 -7.65 -2.17
CA ASP A 56 19.95 -7.25 -2.98
C ASP A 56 19.98 -5.75 -3.21
N PHE A 57 18.82 -5.13 -3.46
CA PHE A 57 18.71 -3.69 -3.53
C PHE A 57 19.24 -3.01 -2.27
N LEU A 58 18.76 -3.40 -1.07
CA LEU A 58 19.19 -2.81 0.20
C LEU A 58 20.68 -3.00 0.51
N LYS A 59 21.29 -4.10 0.02
CA LYS A 59 22.74 -4.32 0.08
C LYS A 59 23.53 -3.47 -0.91
N GLY A 60 22.86 -2.80 -1.86
CA GLY A 60 23.46 -2.03 -2.94
C GLY A 60 23.85 -2.90 -4.15
N ASN A 61 23.37 -4.14 -4.22
CA ASN A 61 23.64 -5.10 -5.29
C ASN A 61 22.63 -4.92 -6.43
N ILE A 62 22.48 -3.71 -6.95
CA ILE A 62 21.54 -3.39 -8.03
C ILE A 62 22.27 -2.80 -9.23
N LYS A 63 22.05 -3.37 -10.42
CA LYS A 63 22.59 -2.84 -11.68
C LYS A 63 21.67 -1.76 -12.24
N LYS A 64 22.22 -0.79 -12.97
CA LYS A 64 21.46 0.31 -13.59
C LYS A 64 20.30 -0.19 -14.47
N GLU A 65 20.54 -1.18 -15.33
CA GLU A 65 19.47 -1.72 -16.21
C GLU A 65 18.33 -2.37 -15.43
N LEU A 66 18.63 -3.04 -14.32
CA LEU A 66 17.59 -3.63 -13.48
C LEU A 66 16.81 -2.56 -12.71
N PHE A 67 17.50 -1.53 -12.22
CA PHE A 67 16.84 -0.38 -11.60
C PHE A 67 15.92 0.34 -12.60
N LYS A 68 16.37 0.52 -13.85
CA LYS A 68 15.55 1.06 -14.93
C LYS A 68 14.25 0.28 -15.14
N LEU A 69 14.32 -1.06 -15.20
CA LEU A 69 13.12 -1.91 -15.31
C LEU A 69 12.18 -1.77 -14.10
N ALA A 70 12.73 -1.69 -12.89
CA ALA A 70 11.95 -1.44 -11.69
C ALA A 70 11.26 -0.06 -11.73
N THR A 71 11.97 0.98 -12.17
CA THR A 71 11.41 2.33 -12.36
C THR A 71 10.32 2.32 -13.43
N THR A 72 10.49 1.59 -14.53
CA THR A 72 9.46 1.42 -15.56
C THR A 72 8.20 0.77 -14.98
N ALA A 73 8.33 -0.30 -14.19
CA ALA A 73 7.19 -0.95 -13.53
C ALA A 73 6.45 0.01 -12.58
N LEU A 74 7.20 0.84 -11.83
CA LEU A 74 6.62 1.89 -11.00
C LEU A 74 5.88 2.94 -11.85
N TYR A 75 6.49 3.43 -12.94
CA TYR A 75 5.87 4.42 -13.82
C TYR A 75 4.47 3.99 -14.28
N PHE A 76 4.35 2.77 -14.81
CA PHE A 76 3.05 2.27 -15.28
C PHE A 76 2.07 2.05 -14.12
N THR A 77 2.54 1.50 -12.99
CA THR A 77 1.71 1.25 -11.81
C THR A 77 1.11 2.53 -11.24
N TYR A 78 1.94 3.57 -11.03
CA TYR A 78 1.47 4.85 -10.46
C TYR A 78 0.68 5.66 -11.49
N SER A 79 0.98 5.54 -12.78
CA SER A 79 0.16 6.16 -13.82
C SER A 79 -1.28 5.65 -13.77
N ALA A 80 -1.47 4.33 -13.67
CA ALA A 80 -2.80 3.74 -13.54
C ALA A 80 -3.47 4.08 -12.20
N LEU A 81 -2.71 4.02 -11.09
CA LEU A 81 -3.24 4.34 -9.77
C LEU A 81 -3.75 5.78 -9.70
N GLU A 82 -2.94 6.72 -10.17
CA GLU A 82 -3.27 8.15 -10.10
C GLU A 82 -4.36 8.55 -11.10
N GLU A 83 -4.46 7.86 -12.24
CA GLU A 83 -5.61 7.99 -13.15
C GLU A 83 -6.92 7.57 -12.48
N GLU A 84 -6.93 6.41 -11.81
CA GLU A 84 -8.13 5.93 -11.10
C GLU A 84 -8.45 6.74 -9.83
N MET A 85 -7.43 7.30 -9.17
CA MET A 85 -7.61 8.26 -8.08
C MET A 85 -8.25 9.56 -8.58
N GLU A 86 -7.82 10.07 -9.74
CA GLU A 86 -8.42 11.24 -10.37
C GLU A 86 -9.88 10.96 -10.77
N HIS A 87 -10.14 9.80 -11.38
CA HIS A 87 -11.49 9.37 -11.74
C HIS A 87 -12.43 9.33 -10.54
N ASN A 88 -11.92 8.90 -9.37
CA ASN A 88 -12.68 8.72 -8.14
C ASN A 88 -12.48 9.83 -7.10
N LYS A 89 -11.90 10.98 -7.47
CA LYS A 89 -11.53 12.05 -6.53
C LYS A 89 -12.70 12.63 -5.74
N ASP A 90 -13.92 12.57 -6.30
CA ASP A 90 -15.15 13.04 -5.68
C ASP A 90 -15.99 11.88 -5.09
N HIS A 91 -15.55 10.62 -5.24
CA HIS A 91 -16.27 9.47 -4.72
C HIS A 91 -16.17 9.43 -3.18
N PRO A 92 -17.28 9.32 -2.42
CA PRO A 92 -17.26 9.44 -0.95
C PRO A 92 -16.32 8.46 -0.23
N ALA A 93 -16.13 7.26 -0.79
CA ALA A 93 -15.25 6.25 -0.23
C ALA A 93 -13.75 6.53 -0.44
N PHE A 94 -13.37 7.53 -1.24
CA PHE A 94 -11.99 7.84 -1.57
C PHE A 94 -11.59 9.31 -1.41
N ALA A 95 -12.51 10.25 -1.67
CA ALA A 95 -12.26 11.70 -1.66
C ALA A 95 -11.47 12.22 -0.44
N PRO A 96 -11.70 11.74 0.81
CA PRO A 96 -10.92 12.18 1.97
C PRO A 96 -9.42 11.84 1.93
N LEU A 97 -9.00 10.98 1.00
CA LEU A 97 -7.63 10.48 0.79
C LEU A 97 -6.99 11.00 -0.51
N TYR A 98 -7.68 11.88 -1.24
CA TYR A 98 -7.16 12.46 -2.48
C TYR A 98 -6.18 13.60 -2.17
N PHE A 99 -4.88 13.28 -2.20
CA PHE A 99 -3.76 14.18 -1.91
C PHE A 99 -2.79 14.27 -3.11
N PRO A 100 -3.21 14.86 -4.24
CA PRO A 100 -2.40 14.83 -5.47
C PRO A 100 -1.09 15.59 -5.32
N MET A 101 -1.10 16.76 -4.68
CA MET A 101 0.09 17.60 -4.52
C MET A 101 1.13 16.91 -3.62
N GLU A 102 0.68 16.24 -2.56
CA GLU A 102 1.56 15.62 -1.59
C GLU A 102 2.04 14.25 -2.03
N LEU A 103 1.19 13.44 -2.66
CA LEU A 103 1.45 12.02 -2.86
C LEU A 103 1.71 11.60 -4.31
N HIS A 104 1.11 12.23 -5.33
CA HIS A 104 1.23 11.71 -6.70
C HIS A 104 2.70 11.65 -7.14
N ARG A 105 3.06 10.54 -7.78
CA ARG A 105 4.41 10.15 -8.18
C ARG A 105 4.59 10.13 -9.69
N LYS A 106 3.53 10.14 -10.52
CA LYS A 106 3.66 10.08 -11.98
C LYS A 106 4.59 11.17 -12.53
N GLU A 107 4.47 12.41 -12.06
CA GLU A 107 5.36 13.49 -12.50
C GLU A 107 6.82 13.23 -12.12
N ALA A 108 7.07 12.80 -10.88
CA ALA A 108 8.41 12.47 -10.40
C ALA A 108 9.01 11.28 -11.16
N LEU A 109 8.20 10.25 -11.43
CA LEU A 109 8.59 9.09 -12.23
C LEU A 109 8.87 9.48 -13.67
N THR A 110 8.12 10.41 -14.27
CA THR A 110 8.39 10.92 -15.62
C THR A 110 9.79 11.53 -15.69
N LYS A 111 10.17 12.37 -14.72
CA LYS A 111 11.52 12.94 -14.62
C LYS A 111 12.61 11.86 -14.47
N ASP A 112 12.32 10.81 -13.69
CA ASP A 112 13.25 9.68 -13.52
C ASP A 112 13.39 8.86 -14.82
N MET A 113 12.29 8.65 -15.56
CA MET A 113 12.29 7.97 -16.86
C MET A 113 13.09 8.77 -17.90
N GLU A 114 12.87 10.08 -17.98
CA GLU A 114 13.65 10.99 -18.84
C GLU A 114 15.15 10.94 -18.51
N TYR A 115 15.51 10.94 -17.22
CA TYR A 115 16.91 10.81 -16.80
C TYR A 115 17.55 9.49 -17.25
N PHE A 116 16.82 8.37 -17.16
CA PHE A 116 17.37 7.05 -17.43
C PHE A 116 17.39 6.66 -18.91
N PHE A 117 16.42 7.14 -19.69
CA PHE A 117 16.17 6.71 -21.07
C PHE A 117 16.23 7.85 -22.09
N GLY A 118 16.30 9.12 -21.64
CA GLY A 118 16.31 10.31 -22.49
C GLY A 118 14.90 10.83 -22.83
N GLU A 119 14.83 11.90 -23.62
CA GLU A 119 13.56 12.58 -23.95
C GLU A 119 12.54 11.66 -24.64
N ASN A 120 13.00 10.70 -25.45
CA ASN A 120 12.14 9.75 -26.16
C ASN A 120 11.98 8.43 -25.37
N TRP A 121 11.81 8.50 -24.06
CA TRP A 121 11.74 7.31 -23.21
C TRP A 121 10.48 6.48 -23.44
N GLU A 122 9.36 7.12 -23.80
CA GLU A 122 8.06 6.47 -24.02
C GLU A 122 8.12 5.39 -25.11
N GLU A 123 8.86 5.65 -26.19
CA GLU A 123 9.04 4.69 -27.30
C GLU A 123 10.00 3.53 -26.96
N GLN A 124 10.79 3.65 -25.88
CA GLN A 124 11.82 2.69 -25.50
C GLN A 124 11.37 1.67 -24.47
N VAL A 125 10.25 1.91 -23.80
CA VAL A 125 9.81 1.11 -22.65
C VAL A 125 8.50 0.40 -22.91
N GLN A 126 8.38 -0.80 -22.35
CA GLN A 126 7.14 -1.57 -22.34
C GLN A 126 6.84 -1.98 -20.91
N CYS A 127 5.56 -2.06 -20.57
CA CYS A 127 5.12 -2.48 -19.24
C CYS A 127 5.51 -3.96 -19.01
N PRO A 128 6.28 -4.28 -17.95
CA PRO A 128 6.56 -5.67 -17.59
C PRO A 128 5.27 -6.46 -17.34
N LYS A 129 5.26 -7.78 -17.55
CA LYS A 129 4.00 -8.54 -17.57
C LYS A 129 3.32 -8.56 -16.20
N ALA A 130 4.07 -8.68 -15.12
CA ALA A 130 3.52 -8.61 -13.77
C ALA A 130 3.01 -7.21 -13.43
N ALA A 131 3.70 -6.16 -13.88
CA ALA A 131 3.24 -4.78 -13.71
C ALA A 131 1.95 -4.52 -14.50
N GLN A 132 1.85 -5.06 -15.72
CA GLN A 132 0.64 -4.96 -16.57
C GLN A 132 -0.58 -5.59 -15.88
N LYS A 133 -0.42 -6.77 -15.27
CA LYS A 133 -1.51 -7.38 -14.47
C LYS A 133 -1.91 -6.52 -13.28
N TYR A 134 -0.95 -5.83 -12.66
CA TYR A 134 -1.27 -4.95 -11.54
C TYR A 134 -2.01 -3.70 -12.01
N VAL A 135 -1.57 -3.09 -13.11
CA VAL A 135 -2.26 -1.99 -13.80
C VAL A 135 -3.70 -2.37 -14.16
N GLU A 136 -3.91 -3.55 -14.74
CA GLU A 136 -5.25 -4.06 -15.06
C GLU A 136 -6.13 -4.19 -13.81
N ARG A 137 -5.57 -4.67 -12.68
CA ARG A 137 -6.31 -4.74 -11.42
C ARG A 137 -6.68 -3.36 -10.89
N ILE A 138 -5.76 -2.41 -10.93
CA ILE A 138 -5.99 -1.03 -10.50
C ILE A 138 -7.13 -0.40 -11.30
N HIS A 139 -7.09 -0.50 -12.63
CA HIS A 139 -8.18 -0.01 -13.49
C HIS A 139 -9.51 -0.69 -13.18
N TYR A 140 -9.52 -2.02 -13.02
CA TYR A 140 -10.73 -2.73 -12.63
C TYR A 140 -11.29 -2.21 -11.29
N ILE A 141 -10.44 -2.02 -10.28
CA ILE A 141 -10.87 -1.52 -8.97
C ILE A 141 -11.42 -0.10 -9.07
N GLY A 142 -10.70 0.81 -9.73
CA GLY A 142 -11.13 2.20 -9.89
C GLY A 142 -12.46 2.34 -10.65
N GLN A 143 -12.72 1.47 -11.62
CA GLN A 143 -13.91 1.54 -12.47
C GLN A 143 -15.12 0.78 -11.91
N ASN A 144 -14.90 -0.27 -11.11
CA ASN A 144 -15.97 -1.21 -10.71
C ASN A 144 -16.16 -1.31 -9.19
N GLU A 145 -15.12 -1.11 -8.40
CA GLU A 145 -15.13 -1.28 -6.93
C GLU A 145 -14.33 -0.15 -6.24
N PRO A 146 -14.67 1.14 -6.47
CA PRO A 146 -13.85 2.27 -6.06
C PRO A 146 -13.67 2.40 -4.55
N GLU A 147 -14.54 1.78 -3.74
CA GLU A 147 -14.36 1.68 -2.29
C GLU A 147 -13.12 0.86 -1.89
N LEU A 148 -12.57 0.05 -2.79
CA LEU A 148 -11.34 -0.72 -2.57
C LEU A 148 -10.08 0.01 -3.03
N LEU A 149 -10.20 1.14 -3.73
CA LEU A 149 -9.05 1.88 -4.25
C LEU A 149 -8.08 2.33 -3.14
N VAL A 150 -8.62 2.60 -1.94
CA VAL A 150 -7.84 2.89 -0.73
C VAL A 150 -6.83 1.80 -0.39
N ALA A 151 -7.10 0.53 -0.70
CA ALA A 151 -6.19 -0.58 -0.44
C ALA A 151 -4.87 -0.44 -1.22
N HIS A 152 -4.96 -0.01 -2.48
CA HIS A 152 -3.81 0.22 -3.36
C HIS A 152 -3.06 1.49 -2.96
N ALA A 153 -3.78 2.60 -2.78
CA ALA A 153 -3.18 3.87 -2.36
C ALA A 153 -2.46 3.74 -1.01
N TYR A 154 -3.08 3.09 -0.03
CA TYR A 154 -2.48 2.83 1.28
C TYR A 154 -1.20 2.00 1.15
N THR A 155 -1.27 0.85 0.48
CA THR A 155 -0.13 -0.08 0.33
C THR A 155 1.06 0.59 -0.34
N ARG A 156 0.84 1.41 -1.38
CA ARG A 156 1.89 2.12 -2.10
C ARG A 156 2.43 3.32 -1.32
N TYR A 157 1.63 4.36 -1.13
CA TYR A 157 2.12 5.64 -0.60
C TYR A 157 2.61 5.55 0.85
N MET A 158 1.99 4.72 1.70
CA MET A 158 2.46 4.57 3.08
C MET A 158 3.80 3.82 3.13
N GLY A 159 4.03 2.88 2.20
CA GLY A 159 5.32 2.23 2.01
C GLY A 159 6.39 3.23 1.57
N ASP A 160 6.09 4.04 0.56
CA ASP A 160 7.01 5.04 0.01
C ASP A 160 7.44 6.08 1.06
N LEU A 161 6.50 6.59 1.86
CA LEU A 161 6.79 7.53 2.94
C LEU A 161 7.59 6.90 4.10
N SER A 162 7.59 5.57 4.21
CA SER A 162 8.34 4.85 5.26
C SER A 162 9.78 4.55 4.83
N GLY A 163 9.94 4.00 3.63
CA GLY A 163 11.22 3.48 3.14
C GLY A 163 11.92 4.38 2.12
N GLY A 164 11.22 5.33 1.50
CA GLY A 164 11.70 6.05 0.32
C GLY A 164 13.05 6.73 0.51
N GLN A 165 13.28 7.37 1.66
CA GLN A 165 14.56 8.03 1.95
C GLN A 165 15.73 7.04 2.09
N VAL A 166 15.48 5.85 2.63
CA VAL A 166 16.49 4.78 2.70
C VAL A 166 16.77 4.25 1.29
N LEU A 167 15.72 3.95 0.52
CA LEU A 167 15.86 3.44 -0.84
C LEU A 167 16.56 4.43 -1.77
N LYS A 168 16.25 5.73 -1.65
CA LYS A 168 16.94 6.82 -2.36
C LYS A 168 18.44 6.80 -2.12
N LYS A 169 18.86 6.79 -0.85
CA LYS A 169 20.29 6.78 -0.47
C LYS A 169 21.01 5.55 -1.00
N VAL A 170 20.35 4.40 -0.96
CA VAL A 170 20.89 3.15 -1.49
C VAL A 170 21.07 3.22 -3.00
N ALA A 171 20.05 3.68 -3.75
CA ALA A 171 20.11 3.87 -5.20
C ALA A 171 21.21 4.85 -5.61
N GLN A 172 21.26 6.02 -4.97
CA GLN A 172 22.30 7.04 -5.24
C GLN A 172 23.71 6.49 -5.07
N ARG A 173 23.94 5.75 -3.98
CA ARG A 173 25.25 5.12 -3.70
C ARG A 173 25.57 4.01 -4.70
N ALA A 174 24.65 3.07 -4.92
CA ALA A 174 24.89 1.88 -5.73
C ALA A 174 25.09 2.21 -7.22
N LEU A 175 24.29 3.16 -7.73
CA LEU A 175 24.29 3.54 -9.14
C LEU A 175 25.11 4.81 -9.43
N LYS A 176 25.73 5.41 -8.41
CA LYS A 176 26.51 6.66 -8.50
C LYS A 176 25.69 7.81 -9.10
N LEU A 177 24.43 7.95 -8.67
CA LEU A 177 23.54 8.99 -9.17
C LEU A 177 23.93 10.37 -8.61
N PRO A 178 23.60 11.46 -9.32
CA PRO A 178 23.89 12.82 -8.88
C PRO A 178 23.29 13.14 -7.51
N SER A 179 23.99 13.96 -6.73
CA SER A 179 23.50 14.46 -5.44
C SER A 179 22.34 15.46 -5.59
N THR A 180 22.18 16.01 -6.80
CA THR A 180 21.10 16.94 -7.20
C THR A 180 19.72 16.27 -7.29
N GLY A 181 19.67 14.92 -7.32
CA GLY A 181 18.44 14.13 -7.14
C GLY A 181 17.92 13.42 -8.39
N GLU A 182 18.48 13.70 -9.57
CA GLU A 182 18.08 13.09 -10.84
C GLU A 182 18.16 11.56 -10.79
N GLY A 183 17.13 10.89 -11.31
CA GLY A 183 16.98 9.44 -11.28
C GLY A 183 16.48 8.87 -9.94
N THR A 184 16.12 9.72 -8.98
CA THR A 184 15.52 9.32 -7.68
C THR A 184 14.41 10.24 -7.19
N GLN A 185 13.78 11.00 -8.10
CA GLN A 185 12.72 11.95 -7.76
C GLN A 185 11.49 11.25 -7.19
N PHE A 186 11.18 10.03 -7.64
CA PHE A 186 10.10 9.19 -7.09
C PHE A 186 10.14 9.10 -5.55
N TYR A 187 11.34 8.97 -4.98
CA TYR A 187 11.54 8.79 -3.54
C TYR A 187 11.52 10.10 -2.74
N LEU A 188 11.38 11.25 -3.40
CA LEU A 188 11.34 12.57 -2.78
C LEU A 188 9.91 13.12 -2.77
N PHE A 189 9.37 13.35 -1.59
CA PHE A 189 8.06 13.97 -1.40
C PHE A 189 8.24 15.45 -1.05
N GLU A 190 8.36 16.30 -2.07
CA GLU A 190 8.68 17.74 -1.91
C GLU A 190 7.62 18.50 -1.11
N ASN A 191 6.36 18.07 -1.19
CA ASN A 191 5.22 18.70 -0.54
C ASN A 191 4.83 18.01 0.79
N VAL A 192 5.73 17.19 1.36
CA VAL A 192 5.54 16.54 2.66
C VAL A 192 6.71 16.85 3.58
N ASP A 193 6.55 17.88 4.43
CA ASP A 193 7.59 18.30 5.37
C ASP A 193 7.97 17.22 6.39
N ASN A 194 6.97 16.51 6.91
CA ASN A 194 7.16 15.46 7.90
C ASN A 194 6.34 14.21 7.55
N ALA A 195 7.02 13.18 7.06
CA ALA A 195 6.41 11.92 6.65
C ALA A 195 5.64 11.22 7.78
N GLN A 196 6.11 11.31 9.04
CA GLN A 196 5.41 10.69 10.17
C GLN A 196 4.07 11.37 10.46
N GLN A 197 4.05 12.71 10.49
CA GLN A 197 2.83 13.48 10.71
C GLN A 197 1.84 13.28 9.55
N PHE A 198 2.32 13.28 8.31
CA PHE A 198 1.47 13.03 7.15
C PHE A 198 0.85 11.63 7.16
N LYS A 199 1.62 10.59 7.52
CA LYS A 199 1.08 9.23 7.69
C LYS A 199 0.03 9.14 8.80
N GLN A 200 0.18 9.90 9.89
CA GLN A 200 -0.83 9.98 10.95
C GLN A 200 -2.11 10.65 10.44
N LEU A 201 -1.99 11.76 9.72
CA LEU A 201 -3.11 12.44 9.06
C LEU A 201 -3.84 11.49 8.09
N TYR A 202 -3.09 10.82 7.20
CA TYR A 202 -3.66 9.90 6.21
C TYR A 202 -4.45 8.76 6.89
N ARG A 203 -3.89 8.14 7.94
CA ARG A 203 -4.60 7.09 8.70
C ARG A 203 -5.85 7.63 9.38
N ALA A 204 -5.80 8.81 9.99
CA ALA A 204 -6.97 9.42 10.61
C ALA A 204 -8.09 9.69 9.59
N ARG A 205 -7.75 10.16 8.39
CA ARG A 205 -8.71 10.34 7.28
C ARG A 205 -9.30 9.02 6.81
N MET A 206 -8.48 7.98 6.72
CA MET A 206 -8.91 6.65 6.32
C MET A 206 -9.85 6.01 7.35
N ASN A 207 -9.61 6.22 8.64
CA ASN A 207 -10.49 5.73 9.71
C ASN A 207 -11.85 6.46 9.75
N ALA A 208 -11.92 7.68 9.20
CA ALA A 208 -13.14 8.46 9.12
C ALA A 208 -14.02 8.13 7.90
N LEU A 209 -13.61 7.20 7.03
CA LEU A 209 -14.45 6.73 5.93
C LEU A 209 -15.66 5.95 6.47
N ASP A 210 -16.85 6.29 5.96
CA ASP A 210 -18.10 5.63 6.35
C ASP A 210 -18.22 4.23 5.70
N LEU A 211 -17.58 3.24 6.33
CA LEU A 211 -17.45 1.89 5.82
C LEU A 211 -17.96 0.86 6.82
N ASN A 212 -18.81 -0.05 6.34
CA ASN A 212 -19.19 -1.23 7.12
C ASN A 212 -18.05 -2.25 7.19
N MET A 213 -18.14 -3.19 8.14
CA MET A 213 -17.09 -4.20 8.36
C MET A 213 -16.82 -5.08 7.14
N LYS A 214 -17.84 -5.48 6.39
CA LYS A 214 -17.67 -6.26 5.16
C LYS A 214 -16.79 -5.54 4.14
N THR A 215 -16.91 -4.22 4.05
CA THR A 215 -16.09 -3.41 3.13
C THR A 215 -14.67 -3.25 3.67
N LYS A 216 -14.51 -3.03 4.97
CA LYS A 216 -13.19 -3.00 5.62
C LYS A 216 -12.42 -4.31 5.41
N GLU A 217 -13.08 -5.47 5.55
CA GLU A 217 -12.48 -6.78 5.28
C GLU A 217 -12.05 -6.93 3.82
N ARG A 218 -12.90 -6.54 2.86
CA ARG A 218 -12.54 -6.52 1.42
C ARG A 218 -11.34 -5.62 1.14
N ILE A 219 -11.25 -4.46 1.80
CA ILE A 219 -10.10 -3.55 1.68
C ILE A 219 -8.81 -4.23 2.17
N VAL A 220 -8.86 -4.95 3.29
CA VAL A 220 -7.70 -5.71 3.81
C VAL A 220 -7.31 -6.84 2.86
N GLU A 221 -8.27 -7.57 2.30
CA GLU A 221 -8.01 -8.61 1.30
C GLU A 221 -7.38 -8.02 0.03
N GLU A 222 -7.90 -6.89 -0.44
CA GLU A 222 -7.36 -6.20 -1.62
C GLU A 222 -5.96 -5.65 -1.37
N ALA A 223 -5.67 -5.17 -0.16
CA ALA A 223 -4.33 -4.73 0.20
C ALA A 223 -3.33 -5.89 0.18
N ASN A 224 -3.74 -7.09 0.63
CA ASN A 224 -2.93 -8.30 0.48
C ASN A 224 -2.68 -8.65 -0.99
N LYS A 225 -3.68 -8.49 -1.88
CA LYS A 225 -3.48 -8.65 -3.34
C LYS A 225 -2.50 -7.61 -3.89
N ALA A 226 -2.57 -6.35 -3.45
CA ALA A 226 -1.60 -5.33 -3.82
C ALA A 226 -0.16 -5.71 -3.43
N PHE A 227 0.05 -6.28 -2.24
CA PHE A 227 1.35 -6.85 -1.85
C PHE A 227 1.75 -8.04 -2.73
N GLU A 228 0.81 -8.91 -3.10
CA GLU A 228 1.08 -10.02 -4.01
C GLU A 228 1.55 -9.55 -5.38
N TYR A 229 0.89 -8.56 -5.97
CA TYR A 229 1.34 -7.95 -7.23
C TYR A 229 2.74 -7.34 -7.11
N ASN A 230 3.02 -6.61 -6.01
CA ASN A 230 4.37 -6.08 -5.77
C ASN A 230 5.42 -7.21 -5.72
N MET A 231 5.13 -8.32 -5.04
CA MET A 231 6.03 -9.48 -5.00
C MET A 231 6.21 -10.13 -6.37
N GLN A 232 5.13 -10.27 -7.16
CA GLN A 232 5.21 -10.80 -8.52
C GLN A 232 6.08 -9.92 -9.42
N ILE A 233 5.97 -8.60 -9.30
CA ILE A 233 6.83 -7.64 -10.00
C ILE A 233 8.30 -7.83 -9.58
N PHE A 234 8.58 -7.89 -8.26
CA PHE A 234 9.95 -8.11 -7.78
C PHE A 234 10.53 -9.44 -8.25
N ASN A 235 9.73 -10.51 -8.31
CA ASN A 235 10.17 -11.82 -8.79
C ASN A 235 10.35 -11.88 -10.32
N GLU A 236 9.63 -11.06 -11.11
CA GLU A 236 9.87 -10.94 -12.56
C GLU A 236 11.18 -10.18 -12.85
N LEU A 237 11.60 -9.33 -11.93
CA LEU A 237 12.79 -8.49 -12.04
C LEU A 237 14.08 -9.19 -11.53
N ASP A 238 13.96 -10.22 -10.69
CA ASP A 238 15.10 -11.04 -10.20
C ASP A 238 15.66 -11.96 -11.30
#